data_AF-A0A5B7JFI3-F1
#
_entry.id   AF-A0A5B7JFI3-F1
#
_cell.length_a   1.000
_cell.length_b   1.000
_cell.length_c   1.000
_cell.angle_alpha   90.00
_cell.angle_beta   90.00
_cell.angle_gamma   90.00
#
_symmetry.space_group_name_H-M   'P 1'
#
loop_
_entity.id
_entity.type
_entity.pdbx_description
1 polymer ?
#
loop_
_entity_poly.entity_id
_entity_poly.type
_entity_poly.pdbx_seq_one_letter_code
_entity_poly.pdbx_strand_id
1 'polypeptide(L)'
;MEISILGDFNVHHQLWLSSPFTDHPGELAFKFAIVYHLQQLVQHPTRIPDRLVYTPNILDFFLTTHPSVYAVILSSPLGSFDHNLIAVSWTIFPIPSQDTAKQRCLWEDLRRYYADNA
;
A
#
# COMPACT_ATOMS: atom_id res chain seq x y z
N MET A 1 -15.49 10.13 -2.56
CA MET A 1 -14.16 10.37 -3.16
C MET A 1 -13.37 9.09 -3.04
N GLU A 2 -12.79 8.62 -4.13
CA GLU A 2 -11.94 7.43 -4.13
C GLU A 2 -10.48 7.85 -3.99
N ILE A 3 -9.75 7.17 -3.10
CA ILE A 3 -8.31 7.33 -2.95
C ILE A 3 -7.69 5.94 -3.11
N SER A 4 -6.67 5.83 -3.94
CA SER A 4 -5.81 4.65 -4.06
C SER A 4 -4.34 5.08 -4.12
N ILE A 5 -3.49 4.35 -3.41
CA ILE A 5 -2.04 4.62 -3.30
C ILE A 5 -1.33 3.28 -3.48
N LEU A 6 -0.46 3.19 -4.49
CA LEU A 6 0.41 2.04 -4.73
C LEU A 6 1.86 2.50 -4.70
N GLY A 7 2.71 1.83 -3.93
CA GLY A 7 4.14 2.13 -3.94
C GLY A 7 4.93 1.34 -2.90
N ASP A 8 6.25 1.47 -2.98
CA ASP A 8 7.17 1.00 -1.96
C ASP A 8 7.25 2.03 -0.82
N PHE A 9 6.78 1.64 0.35
CA PHE A 9 6.81 2.49 1.55
C PHE A 9 8.07 2.22 2.37
N ASN A 10 8.66 1.03 2.26
CA ASN A 10 9.78 0.57 3.06
C ASN A 10 9.58 0.83 4.57
N VAL A 11 8.38 0.52 5.07
CA VAL A 11 8.02 0.68 6.50
C VAL A 11 7.65 -0.65 7.13
N HIS A 12 7.77 -0.71 8.46
CA HIS A 12 7.58 -1.94 9.22
C HIS A 12 6.55 -1.75 10.33
N HIS A 13 5.57 -2.66 10.41
CA HIS A 13 4.58 -2.65 11.49
C HIS A 13 4.12 -4.08 11.82
N GLN A 14 4.35 -4.52 13.07
CA GLN A 14 4.10 -5.91 13.50
C GLN A 14 2.66 -6.36 13.27
N LEU A 15 1.68 -5.61 13.79
CA LEU A 15 0.28 -6.02 13.75
C LEU A 15 -0.39 -5.77 12.39
N TRP A 16 0.15 -4.85 11.59
CA TRP A 16 -0.51 -4.42 10.34
C TRP A 16 0.08 -5.15 9.12
N LEU A 17 1.38 -5.43 9.15
CA LEU A 17 2.14 -5.94 8.02
C LEU A 17 2.81 -7.29 8.31
N SER A 18 2.57 -7.86 9.50
CA SER A 18 3.25 -9.08 9.99
C SER A 18 4.78 -8.97 9.96
N SER A 19 5.30 -7.75 10.13
CA SER A 19 6.74 -7.50 10.13
C SER A 19 7.37 -7.91 11.48
N PRO A 20 8.67 -8.28 11.55
CA PRO A 20 9.30 -8.64 12.82
C PRO A 20 9.35 -7.50 13.85
N PHE A 21 9.27 -6.24 13.41
CA PHE A 21 9.28 -5.06 14.27
C PHE A 21 8.34 -3.97 13.74
N THR A 22 8.08 -2.96 14.58
CA THR A 22 7.42 -1.72 14.17
C THR A 22 8.44 -0.61 14.21
N ASP A 23 8.62 0.12 13.11
CA ASP A 23 9.44 1.34 13.05
C ASP A 23 8.57 2.59 13.11
N HIS A 24 9.21 3.75 13.32
CA HIS A 24 8.49 5.03 13.39
C HIS A 24 7.73 5.35 12.09
N PRO A 25 8.33 5.21 10.89
CA PRO A 25 7.59 5.37 9.64
C PRO A 25 6.37 4.44 9.50
N GLY A 26 6.46 3.22 10.01
CA GLY A 26 5.37 2.23 9.98
C GLY A 26 4.24 2.56 10.94
N GLU A 27 4.55 3.09 12.12
CA GLU A 27 3.56 3.65 13.04
C GLU A 27 2.82 4.85 12.41
N LEU A 28 3.55 5.74 11.74
CA LEU A 28 2.95 6.87 11.01
C LEU A 28 2.10 6.41 9.84
N ALA A 29 2.59 5.46 9.04
CA ALA A 29 1.85 4.88 7.91
C ALA A 29 0.54 4.23 8.37
N PHE A 30 0.58 3.51 9.49
CA PHE A 30 -0.60 2.87 10.06
C PHE A 30 -1.63 3.89 10.55
N LYS A 31 -1.18 4.94 11.27
CA LYS A 31 -2.05 6.04 11.70
C LYS A 31 -2.65 6.79 10.52
N PHE A 32 -1.86 7.07 9.49
CA PHE A 32 -2.34 7.67 8.25
C PHE A 32 -3.45 6.82 7.64
N ALA A 33 -3.24 5.50 7.51
CA ALA A 33 -4.26 4.61 6.98
C ALA A 33 -5.56 4.65 7.80
N ILE A 34 -5.48 4.70 9.12
CA ILE A 34 -6.66 4.84 10.01
C ILE A 34 -7.37 6.18 9.77
N VAL A 35 -6.64 7.30 9.79
CA VAL A 35 -7.22 8.66 9.67
C VAL A 35 -7.93 8.85 8.33
N TYR A 36 -7.39 8.29 7.25
CA TYR A 36 -7.94 8.42 5.91
C TYR A 36 -8.83 7.23 5.51
N HIS A 37 -9.16 6.33 6.44
CA HIS A 37 -9.98 5.14 6.20
C HIS A 37 -9.47 4.28 5.03
N LEU A 38 -8.15 4.15 4.91
CA LEU A 38 -7.49 3.36 3.88
C LEU A 38 -7.31 1.92 4.36
N GLN A 39 -7.56 0.97 3.46
CA GLN A 39 -7.28 -0.44 3.66
C GLN A 39 -6.09 -0.88 2.81
N GLN A 40 -5.19 -1.63 3.44
CA GLN A 40 -4.09 -2.33 2.77
C GLN A 40 -4.63 -3.61 2.14
N LEU A 41 -4.46 -3.76 0.82
CA LEU A 41 -4.89 -4.95 0.08
C LEU A 41 -3.77 -5.95 -0.21
N VAL A 42 -2.50 -5.57 -0.04
CA VAL A 42 -1.37 -6.49 -0.20
C VAL A 42 -1.23 -7.32 1.07
N GLN A 43 -1.43 -8.64 0.97
CA GLN A 43 -1.41 -9.56 2.13
C GLN A 43 -0.21 -10.52 2.16
N HIS A 44 0.61 -10.56 1.11
CA HIS A 44 1.77 -11.42 1.05
C HIS A 44 3.05 -10.62 0.85
N PRO A 45 4.20 -11.15 1.32
CA PRO A 45 5.48 -10.51 1.16
C PRO A 45 5.74 -10.08 -0.28
N THR A 46 6.12 -8.81 -0.44
CA THR A 46 6.43 -8.23 -1.73
C THR A 46 7.91 -8.30 -2.01
N ARG A 47 8.75 -8.28 -0.98
CA ARG A 47 10.19 -8.46 -1.12
C ARG A 47 10.62 -9.90 -0.85
N ILE A 48 11.32 -10.48 -1.82
CA ILE A 48 12.08 -11.72 -1.70
C ILE A 48 13.46 -11.38 -1.12
N PRO A 49 13.84 -11.94 0.02
CA PRO A 49 15.13 -11.65 0.63
C PRO A 49 16.30 -12.18 -0.22
N ASP A 50 17.36 -11.38 -0.31
CA ASP A 50 18.63 -11.71 -0.98
C ASP A 50 19.46 -12.75 -0.21
N ARG A 51 19.14 -12.95 1.08
CA ARG A 51 19.80 -13.92 1.97
C ARG A 51 18.78 -14.76 2.71
N LEU A 52 19.10 -16.04 2.87
CA LEU A 52 18.26 -17.04 3.56
C LEU A 52 17.92 -16.68 5.02
N VAL A 53 18.69 -15.80 5.65
CA VAL A 53 18.48 -15.37 7.04
C VAL A 53 17.46 -14.25 7.19
N TYR A 54 17.08 -13.57 6.10
CA TYR A 54 16.07 -12.52 6.16
C TYR A 54 14.67 -13.09 5.91
N THR A 55 13.69 -12.55 6.62
CA THR A 55 12.30 -12.91 6.44
C THR A 55 11.71 -12.13 5.26
N PRO A 56 10.86 -12.75 4.43
CA PRO A 56 10.05 -12.01 3.45
C PRO A 56 9.22 -10.93 4.14
N ASN A 57 9.15 -9.73 3.56
CA ASN A 57 8.42 -8.59 4.12
C ASN A 57 7.45 -8.01 3.10
N ILE A 58 6.33 -7.47 3.59
CA ILE A 58 5.44 -6.60 2.83
C ILE A 58 6.03 -5.19 2.93
N LEU A 59 6.60 -4.68 1.84
CA LEU A 59 7.16 -3.33 1.78
C LEU A 59 6.42 -2.45 0.76
N ASP A 60 5.83 -3.08 -0.26
CA ASP A 60 5.00 -2.44 -1.25
C ASP A 60 3.53 -2.53 -0.86
N PHE A 61 2.86 -1.40 -0.79
CA PHE A 61 1.50 -1.30 -0.27
C PHE A 61 0.54 -0.89 -1.36
N PHE A 62 -0.68 -1.43 -1.28
CA PHE A 62 -1.82 -0.88 -1.99
C PHE A 62 -2.89 -0.45 -1.00
N LEU A 63 -2.96 0.85 -0.75
CA LEU A 63 -3.89 1.48 0.18
C LEU A 63 -5.09 2.04 -0.59
N THR A 64 -6.32 1.71 -0.21
CA THR A 64 -7.52 2.25 -0.88
C THR A 64 -8.69 2.47 0.09
N THR A 65 -9.52 3.48 -0.20
CA THR A 65 -10.80 3.68 0.50
C THR A 65 -11.91 2.73 0.02
N HIS A 66 -11.73 2.07 -1.13
CA HIS A 66 -12.73 1.18 -1.74
C HIS A 66 -12.13 -0.18 -2.04
N PRO A 67 -11.88 -1.02 -1.01
CA PRO A 67 -11.23 -2.31 -1.18
C PRO A 67 -12.00 -3.25 -2.13
N SER A 68 -13.32 -3.18 -2.12
CA SER A 68 -14.20 -4.12 -2.83
C SER A 68 -14.16 -4.00 -4.35
N VAL A 69 -13.67 -2.88 -4.90
CA VAL A 69 -13.62 -2.68 -6.36
C VAL A 69 -12.29 -3.13 -6.95
N TYR A 70 -11.29 -3.42 -6.11
CA TYR A 70 -9.95 -3.81 -6.55
C TYR A 70 -9.66 -5.29 -6.29
N ALA A 71 -8.95 -5.90 -7.23
CA ALA A 71 -8.28 -7.17 -7.04
C ALA A 71 -6.77 -6.95 -7.14
N VAL A 72 -6.03 -7.53 -6.20
CA VAL A 72 -4.55 -7.49 -6.16
C VAL A 72 -4.03 -8.89 -6.45
N ILE A 73 -3.12 -8.98 -7.42
CA ILE A 73 -2.40 -10.20 -7.76
C ILE A 73 -0.91 -9.93 -7.55
N LEU A 74 -0.26 -10.80 -6.79
CA LEU A 74 1.19 -10.85 -6.68
C LEU A 74 1.74 -11.92 -7.62
N SER A 75 2.74 -11.55 -8.42
CA SER A 75 3.46 -12.47 -9.30
C SER A 75 4.95 -12.42 -8.98
N SER A 76 5.69 -13.45 -9.42
CA SER A 76 7.14 -13.49 -9.25
C SER A 76 7.82 -12.22 -9.80
N PRO A 77 9.02 -11.87 -9.29
CA PRO A 77 9.72 -10.68 -9.73
C PRO A 77 10.00 -10.70 -11.23
N LEU A 78 10.08 -9.50 -11.82
CA LEU A 78 10.51 -9.36 -13.20
C LEU A 78 12.04 -9.50 -13.27
N GLY A 79 12.53 -10.56 -13.92
CA GLY A 79 13.98 -10.76 -14.06
C GLY A 79 14.68 -10.95 -12.71
N SER A 80 15.61 -10.05 -12.38
CA SER A 80 16.45 -10.10 -11.18
C SER A 80 16.06 -9.11 -10.08
N PHE A 81 14.85 -8.52 -10.14
CA PHE A 81 14.36 -7.70 -9.04
C PHE A 81 14.09 -8.56 -7.81
N ASP A 82 14.32 -8.00 -6.62
CA ASP A 82 14.00 -8.64 -5.34
C ASP A 82 12.56 -8.35 -4.90
N HIS A 83 11.78 -7.57 -5.67
CA HIS A 83 10.37 -7.31 -5.43
C HIS A 83 9.47 -8.07 -6.41
N ASN A 84 8.46 -8.73 -5.87
CA ASN A 84 7.34 -9.35 -6.58
C ASN A 84 6.56 -8.29 -7.36
N LEU A 85 6.08 -8.64 -8.54
CA LEU A 85 5.23 -7.77 -9.34
C LEU A 85 3.84 -7.69 -8.69
N ILE A 86 3.40 -6.48 -8.36
CA ILE A 86 2.01 -6.20 -7.97
C ILE A 86 1.22 -5.80 -9.21
N ALA A 87 0.23 -6.60 -9.56
CA ALA A 87 -0.79 -6.25 -10.53
C ALA A 87 -2.09 -5.90 -9.80
N VAL A 88 -2.64 -4.74 -10.12
CA VAL A 88 -3.94 -4.29 -9.58
C VAL A 88 -4.91 -4.20 -10.74
N SER A 89 -6.07 -4.84 -10.60
CA SER A 89 -7.21 -4.64 -11.50
C SER A 89 -8.39 -4.06 -10.72
N TRP A 90 -9.25 -3.31 -11.40
CA TRP A 90 -10.47 -2.79 -10.82
C TRP A 90 -11.69 -3.28 -11.61
N THR A 91 -12.79 -3.48 -10.91
CA THR A 91 -14.06 -3.89 -11.51
C THR A 91 -14.89 -2.65 -11.80
N ILE A 92 -15.12 -2.33 -13.08
CA ILE A 92 -16.03 -1.25 -13.45
C ILE A 92 -17.46 -1.76 -13.27
N PHE A 93 -18.09 -1.46 -12.13
CA PHE A 93 -19.55 -1.45 -12.08
C PHE A 93 -20.05 -0.18 -12.81
N PRO A 94 -21.17 -0.23 -13.55
CA PRO A 94 -21.74 0.97 -14.13
C PRO A 94 -22.27 1.85 -12.99
N ILE A 95 -21.45 2.81 -12.55
CA ILE A 95 -21.88 3.86 -11.63
C ILE A 95 -22.77 4.82 -12.45
N PRO A 96 -24.01 5.13 -12.04
CA PRO A 96 -24.79 6.19 -12.66
C PRO A 96 -23.97 7.48 -12.63
N SER A 97 -23.71 8.05 -13.80
CA SER A 97 -22.80 9.20 -13.95
C SER A 97 -23.27 10.39 -13.12
N GLN A 98 -22.69 10.61 -11.95
CA GLN A 98 -22.77 11.88 -11.23
C GLN A 98 -21.73 11.96 -10.10
N ASP A 99 -20.45 11.82 -10.44
CA ASP A 99 -19.49 12.82 -9.98
C ASP A 99 -18.18 12.67 -10.76
N THR A 100 -17.61 13.79 -11.14
CA THR A 100 -16.29 13.79 -11.78
C THR A 100 -15.28 13.27 -10.77
N ALA A 101 -14.55 12.20 -11.12
CA ALA A 101 -13.38 11.76 -10.39
C ALA A 101 -12.35 12.90 -10.41
N LYS A 102 -12.44 13.81 -9.44
CA LYS A 102 -11.38 14.78 -9.17
C LYS A 102 -10.19 13.96 -8.68
N GLN A 103 -9.26 13.66 -9.57
CA GLN A 103 -7.89 13.27 -9.20
C GLN A 103 -7.33 14.43 -8.36
N ARG A 104 -7.43 14.32 -7.04
CA ARG A 104 -6.64 15.16 -6.14
C ARG A 104 -5.30 14.46 -5.96
N CYS A 105 -4.22 15.23 -6.09
CA CYS A 105 -2.87 14.72 -5.87
C CYS A 105 -2.66 14.51 -4.37
N LEU A 106 -3.01 13.31 -3.87
CA LEU A 106 -2.85 12.93 -2.45
C LEU A 106 -1.38 12.91 -2.00
N TRP A 107 -0.44 13.02 -2.94
CA TRP A 107 0.99 13.10 -2.65
C TRP A 107 1.36 14.25 -1.71
N GLU A 108 0.72 15.42 -1.87
CA GLU A 108 0.98 16.56 -0.99
C GLU A 108 0.51 16.32 0.44
N ASP A 109 -0.65 15.68 0.60
CA ASP A 109 -1.21 15.33 1.91
C ASP A 109 -0.36 14.25 2.61
N LEU A 110 0.09 13.23 1.87
CA LEU A 110 1.02 12.22 2.36
C LEU A 110 2.33 12.88 2.83
N ARG A 111 2.94 13.72 1.97
CA ARG A 111 4.19 14.39 2.28
C ARG A 111 4.07 15.32 3.49
N ARG A 112 2.98 16.08 3.60
CA ARG A 112 2.70 16.92 4.77
C ARG A 112 2.53 16.10 6.03
N TYR A 113 1.75 15.01 5.97
CA TYR A 113 1.53 14.15 7.12
C TYR A 113 2.84 13.62 7.69
N TYR A 114 3.75 13.13 6.82
CA TYR A 114 5.07 12.72 7.28
C TYR A 114 5.91 13.88 7.78
N ALA A 115 5.89 15.05 7.13
CA ALA A 115 6.68 16.21 7.57
C ALA A 115 6.24 16.74 8.94
N ASP A 116 4.95 16.75 9.22
CA ASP A 116 4.38 17.27 10.48
C ASP A 116 4.56 16.29 11.66
N ASN A 117 4.86 15.02 11.38
CA ASN A 117 4.95 13.95 12.39
C ASN A 117 6.32 13.23 12.40
N ALA A 118 7.31 13.75 11.67
CA ALA A 118 8.68 13.21 11.61
C ALA A 118 9.46 13.44 12.91
#